data_AF-A0A7X6DTQ4-F1
#
_entry.id   AF-A0A7X6DTQ4-F1
#
_cell.length_a   1.000
_cell.length_b   1.000
_cell.length_c   1.000
_cell.angle_alpha   90.00
_cell.angle_beta   90.00
_cell.angle_gamma   90.00
#
_symmetry.space_group_name_H-M   'P 1'
#
loop_
_entity.id
_entity.type
_entity.pdbx_description
1 polymer ?
#
loop_
_entity_poly.entity_id
_entity_poly.type
_entity_poly.pdbx_seq_one_letter_code
_entity_poly.pdbx_strand_id
1 'polypeptide(L)'
;MRSRFFPGVWIVFAVLAPTGAWAENTAQEAANKKMVLEFYDRVLNQKDADAAAEYIGQKYIQHNPMVPDGIEALQAFVRKNKAEFPNARYEVKRAFADGDYVILHVHAKRSPEERGAAIVDIFRLEKGKIVEHWDVIQPIPEKTANPNGMF
;
A
#
# COMPACT_ATOMS: atom_id res chain seq x y z
N MET A 1 16.83 72.80 -28.12
CA MET A 1 17.78 71.90 -27.44
C MET A 1 17.19 70.49 -27.49
N ARG A 2 17.85 69.54 -28.15
CA ARG A 2 17.34 68.18 -28.41
C ARG A 2 17.53 67.30 -27.17
N SER A 3 16.54 66.48 -26.82
CA SER A 3 16.81 65.23 -26.08
C SER A 3 15.94 64.11 -26.65
N ARG A 4 16.61 63.13 -27.27
CA ARG A 4 16.03 61.89 -27.80
C ARG A 4 15.80 60.92 -26.64
N PHE A 5 14.59 60.38 -26.53
CA PHE A 5 14.31 59.22 -25.69
C PHE A 5 14.61 57.93 -26.48
N PHE A 6 15.38 57.02 -25.91
CA PHE A 6 15.53 55.64 -26.39
C PHE A 6 14.72 54.71 -25.47
N PRO A 7 13.82 53.86 -25.97
CA PRO A 7 13.18 52.85 -25.14
C PRO A 7 14.11 51.63 -25.05
N GLY A 8 14.57 51.32 -23.85
CA GLY A 8 15.31 50.10 -23.56
C GLY A 8 14.39 48.88 -23.57
N VAL A 9 14.74 47.87 -24.37
CA VAL A 9 14.09 46.56 -24.36
C VAL A 9 14.63 45.77 -23.16
N TRP A 10 13.75 45.42 -22.23
CA TRP A 10 14.08 44.50 -21.14
C TRP A 10 13.72 43.08 -21.59
N ILE A 11 14.74 42.28 -21.90
CA ILE A 11 14.56 40.84 -22.12
C ILE A 11 14.53 40.17 -20.74
N VAL A 12 13.35 39.71 -20.34
CA VAL A 12 13.19 38.86 -19.16
C VAL A 12 13.52 37.43 -19.56
N PHE A 13 14.66 36.91 -19.09
CA PHE A 13 14.92 35.47 -19.13
C PHE A 13 14.07 34.79 -18.07
N ALA A 14 12.99 34.11 -18.49
CA ALA A 14 12.25 33.20 -17.63
C ALA A 14 13.12 31.95 -17.39
N VAL A 15 13.73 31.87 -16.20
CA VAL A 15 14.36 30.63 -15.73
C VAL A 15 13.23 29.69 -15.32
N LEU A 16 12.85 28.76 -16.21
CA LEU A 16 12.04 27.61 -15.85
C LEU A 16 12.92 26.66 -15.03
N ALA A 17 12.90 26.83 -13.71
CA ALA A 17 13.38 25.79 -12.82
C ALA A 17 12.47 24.56 -13.01
N PRO A 18 12.99 23.36 -13.29
CA PRO A 18 12.18 22.17 -13.22
C PRO A 18 11.82 22.00 -11.75
N THR A 19 10.60 22.37 -11.38
CA THR A 19 10.03 21.90 -10.12
C THR A 19 9.97 20.40 -10.28
N GLY A 20 10.91 19.69 -9.67
CA GLY A 20 10.77 18.28 -9.38
C GLY A 20 9.56 18.14 -8.46
N ALA A 21 8.38 18.17 -9.07
CA ALA A 21 7.16 17.78 -8.42
C ALA A 21 7.35 16.30 -8.09
N TRP A 22 7.42 15.99 -6.81
CA TRP A 22 7.05 14.67 -6.35
C TRP A 22 5.66 14.44 -6.93
N ALA A 23 5.55 13.61 -7.96
CA ALA A 23 4.28 13.46 -8.67
C ALA A 23 3.26 12.95 -7.66
N GLU A 24 2.19 13.72 -7.45
CA GLU A 24 1.02 13.21 -6.74
C GLU A 24 0.54 11.95 -7.46
N ASN A 25 0.01 11.00 -6.69
CA ASN A 25 -0.54 9.78 -7.29
C ASN A 25 -1.54 10.15 -8.39
N THR A 26 -1.43 9.47 -9.53
CA THR A 26 -2.46 9.57 -10.58
C THR A 26 -3.81 9.15 -10.02
N ALA A 27 -4.91 9.53 -10.68
CA ALA A 27 -6.24 9.11 -10.26
C ALA A 27 -6.37 7.57 -10.17
N GLN A 28 -5.70 6.84 -11.08
CA GLN A 28 -5.67 5.39 -11.07
C GLN A 28 -4.94 4.85 -9.84
N GLU A 29 -3.74 5.36 -9.54
CA GLU A 29 -2.96 4.94 -8.37
C GLU A 29 -3.68 5.27 -7.06
N ALA A 30 -4.32 6.44 -6.97
CA ALA A 30 -5.12 6.81 -5.81
C ALA A 30 -6.31 5.87 -5.61
N ALA A 31 -6.99 5.47 -6.70
CA ALA A 31 -8.08 4.49 -6.67
C ALA A 31 -7.57 3.08 -6.29
N ASN A 32 -6.45 2.64 -6.86
CA ASN A 32 -5.80 1.36 -6.55
C ASN A 32 -5.44 1.28 -5.06
N LYS A 33 -4.75 2.30 -4.55
CA LYS A 33 -4.38 2.42 -3.14
C LYS A 33 -5.60 2.38 -2.23
N LYS A 34 -6.65 3.15 -2.56
CA LYS A 34 -7.91 3.15 -1.81
C LYS A 34 -8.56 1.77 -1.78
N MET A 35 -8.66 1.10 -2.92
CA MET A 35 -9.27 -0.24 -3.03
C MET A 35 -8.51 -1.26 -2.18
N VAL A 36 -7.18 -1.26 -2.22
CA VAL A 36 -6.37 -2.20 -1.42
C VAL A 36 -6.53 -1.94 0.09
N LEU A 37 -6.63 -0.67 0.50
CA LEU A 37 -6.90 -0.34 1.91
C LEU A 37 -8.30 -0.81 2.36
N GLU A 38 -9.32 -0.66 1.51
CA GLU A 38 -10.66 -1.16 1.77
C GLU A 38 -10.70 -2.70 1.85
N PHE A 39 -9.97 -3.38 0.96
CA PHE A 39 -9.76 -4.84 1.02
C PHE A 39 -9.15 -5.24 2.37
N TYR A 40 -8.07 -4.56 2.77
CA TYR A 40 -7.36 -4.84 4.01
C TYR A 40 -8.29 -4.68 5.23
N ASP A 41 -9.10 -3.61 5.25
CA ASP A 41 -10.04 -3.42 6.33
C ASP A 41 -11.17 -4.46 6.32
N ARG A 42 -11.91 -4.57 5.22
CA ARG A 42 -13.11 -5.41 5.15
C ARG A 42 -12.78 -6.90 5.22
N VAL A 43 -11.82 -7.37 4.45
CA VAL A 43 -11.50 -8.80 4.37
C VAL A 43 -10.64 -9.21 5.56
N LEU A 44 -9.56 -8.49 5.86
CA LEU A 44 -8.60 -8.92 6.88
C LEU A 44 -8.89 -8.40 8.28
N ASN A 45 -9.36 -7.16 8.46
CA ASN A 45 -9.64 -6.62 9.79
C ASN A 45 -11.06 -6.96 10.29
N GLN A 46 -12.08 -6.84 9.43
CA GLN A 46 -13.47 -7.23 9.76
C GLN A 46 -13.73 -8.74 9.58
N LYS A 47 -12.76 -9.48 9.03
CA LYS A 47 -12.81 -10.95 8.86
C LYS A 47 -13.99 -11.41 7.98
N ASP A 48 -14.32 -10.61 6.98
CA ASP A 48 -15.32 -10.94 5.96
C ASP A 48 -14.65 -11.68 4.80
N ALA A 49 -14.60 -13.00 4.89
CA ALA A 49 -13.98 -13.84 3.87
C ALA A 49 -14.70 -13.75 2.53
N ASP A 50 -16.03 -13.61 2.54
CA ASP A 50 -16.81 -13.65 1.31
C ASP A 50 -16.68 -12.33 0.52
N ALA A 51 -16.48 -11.22 1.22
CA ALA A 51 -16.14 -9.93 0.59
C ALA A 51 -14.86 -9.96 -0.25
N ALA A 52 -13.97 -10.95 -0.09
CA ALA A 52 -12.78 -11.07 -0.94
C ALA A 52 -13.14 -11.12 -2.44
N ALA A 53 -14.28 -11.71 -2.82
CA ALA A 53 -14.74 -11.77 -4.20
C ALA A 53 -15.02 -10.38 -4.81
N GLU A 54 -15.22 -9.36 -3.98
CA GLU A 54 -15.41 -7.97 -4.42
C GLU A 54 -14.08 -7.25 -4.72
N TYR A 55 -12.93 -7.76 -4.29
CA TYR A 55 -11.63 -7.10 -4.43
C TYR A 55 -10.66 -7.86 -5.35
N ILE A 56 -10.78 -9.18 -5.36
CA ILE A 56 -9.91 -10.06 -6.14
C ILE A 56 -10.40 -10.17 -7.60
N GLY A 57 -9.47 -10.22 -8.55
CA GLY A 57 -9.77 -10.40 -9.97
C GLY A 57 -10.10 -11.85 -10.33
N GLN A 58 -10.28 -12.14 -11.62
CA GLN A 58 -10.56 -13.53 -12.08
C GLN A 58 -9.43 -14.51 -11.77
N LYS A 59 -8.21 -13.99 -11.60
CA LYS A 59 -7.03 -14.74 -11.20
C LYS A 59 -6.41 -14.07 -9.99
N TYR A 60 -5.95 -14.87 -9.04
CA TYR A 60 -5.16 -14.43 -7.89
C TYR A 60 -3.93 -15.32 -7.80
N ILE A 61 -2.75 -14.73 -7.92
CA ILE A 61 -1.47 -15.42 -7.79
C ILE A 61 -0.86 -15.05 -6.44
N GLN A 62 -0.62 -16.04 -5.60
CA GLN A 62 -0.03 -15.90 -4.27
C GLN A 62 1.44 -16.32 -4.29
N HIS A 63 2.33 -15.42 -3.88
CA HIS A 63 3.75 -15.71 -3.76
C HIS A 63 4.22 -15.97 -2.33
N ASN A 64 3.40 -15.68 -1.31
CA ASN A 64 3.72 -16.07 0.06
C ASN A 64 3.82 -17.60 0.15
N PRO A 65 5.00 -18.18 0.47
CA PRO A 65 5.22 -19.63 0.47
C PRO A 65 4.44 -20.37 1.57
N MET A 66 3.86 -19.64 2.53
CA MET A 66 3.09 -20.17 3.64
C MET A 66 1.58 -20.22 3.38
N VAL A 67 1.10 -19.64 2.26
CA VAL A 67 -0.33 -19.55 1.92
C VAL A 67 -0.56 -20.18 0.56
N PRO A 68 -1.49 -21.15 0.41
CA PRO A 68 -1.81 -21.71 -0.89
C PRO A 68 -2.35 -20.65 -1.87
N ASP A 69 -2.25 -20.95 -3.17
CA ASP A 69 -2.68 -20.06 -4.24
C ASP A 69 -4.21 -20.00 -4.41
N GLY A 70 -4.71 -18.94 -5.06
CA GLY A 70 -6.12 -18.75 -5.41
C GLY A 70 -7.00 -18.07 -4.35
N ILE A 71 -8.18 -17.61 -4.78
CA ILE A 71 -9.12 -16.87 -3.92
C ILE A 71 -9.71 -17.77 -2.83
N GLU A 72 -9.95 -19.04 -3.13
CA GLU A 72 -10.49 -20.01 -2.18
C GLU A 72 -9.54 -20.20 -0.99
N ALA A 73 -8.23 -20.22 -1.25
CA ALA A 73 -7.20 -20.29 -0.22
C ALA A 73 -7.17 -19.03 0.64
N LEU A 74 -7.28 -17.84 0.03
CA LEU A 74 -7.41 -16.57 0.77
C LEU A 74 -8.66 -16.58 1.67
N GLN A 75 -9.81 -16.98 1.15
CA GLN A 75 -11.04 -17.05 1.95
C GLN A 75 -10.91 -18.05 3.11
N ALA A 76 -10.32 -19.22 2.85
CA ALA A 76 -10.06 -20.22 3.89
C ALA A 76 -9.11 -19.68 4.96
N PHE A 77 -8.07 -18.95 4.58
CA PHE A 77 -7.16 -18.27 5.50
C PHE A 77 -7.88 -17.25 6.38
N VAL A 78 -8.75 -16.42 5.82
CA VAL A 78 -9.54 -15.43 6.58
C VAL A 78 -10.48 -16.12 7.57
N ARG A 79 -11.19 -17.18 7.15
CA ARG A 79 -12.07 -17.96 8.04
C ARG A 79 -11.30 -18.63 9.17
N LYS A 80 -10.13 -19.22 8.87
CA LYS A 80 -9.24 -19.82 9.87
C LYS A 80 -8.76 -18.77 10.89
N ASN A 81 -8.24 -17.63 10.41
CA ASN A 81 -7.79 -16.55 11.29
C ASN A 81 -8.91 -15.98 12.16
N LYS A 82 -10.14 -15.90 11.65
CA LYS A 82 -11.30 -15.47 12.44
C LYS A 82 -11.54 -16.41 13.63
N ALA A 83 -11.37 -17.71 13.44
CA ALA A 83 -11.57 -18.72 14.47
C ALA A 83 -10.40 -18.78 15.47
N GLU A 84 -9.16 -18.74 14.99
CA GLU A 84 -7.96 -18.89 15.82
C GLU A 84 -7.52 -17.58 16.50
N PHE A 85 -7.65 -16.46 15.79
CA PHE A 85 -7.16 -15.15 16.20
C PHE A 85 -8.23 -14.06 15.98
N PRO A 86 -9.38 -14.12 16.69
CA PRO A 86 -10.52 -13.22 16.47
C PRO A 86 -10.16 -11.74 16.67
N ASN A 87 -9.16 -11.46 17.53
CA ASN A 87 -8.67 -10.12 17.82
C ASN A 87 -7.49 -9.71 16.93
N ALA A 88 -7.13 -10.50 15.91
CA ALA A 88 -6.04 -10.15 15.00
C ALA A 88 -6.32 -8.82 14.29
N ARG A 89 -5.29 -7.98 14.21
CA ARG A 89 -5.33 -6.68 13.54
C ARG A 89 -4.12 -6.50 12.65
N TYR A 90 -4.37 -5.91 11.49
CA TYR A 90 -3.36 -5.56 10.50
C TYR A 90 -3.44 -4.06 10.27
N GLU A 91 -2.59 -3.31 10.98
CA GLU A 91 -2.58 -1.86 10.94
C GLU A 91 -1.63 -1.36 9.85
N VAL A 92 -2.18 -0.75 8.80
CA VAL A 92 -1.38 -0.15 7.73
C VAL A 92 -0.73 1.13 8.24
N LYS A 93 0.59 1.15 8.40
CA LYS A 93 1.37 2.31 8.84
C LYS A 93 1.61 3.32 7.72
N ARG A 94 1.67 2.83 6.48
CA ARG A 94 1.81 3.63 5.26
C ARG A 94 1.49 2.78 4.03
N ALA A 95 1.07 3.46 2.97
CA ALA A 95 0.72 2.86 1.70
C ALA A 95 1.27 3.70 0.54
N PHE A 96 1.83 3.03 -0.45
CA PHE A 96 2.39 3.60 -1.66
C PHE A 96 1.72 2.99 -2.88
N ALA A 97 1.70 3.72 -3.99
CA ALA A 97 1.24 3.19 -5.28
C ALA A 97 2.18 3.66 -6.38
N ASP A 98 2.46 2.78 -7.32
CA ASP A 98 3.30 2.97 -8.50
C ASP A 98 2.65 2.22 -9.68
N GLY A 99 1.96 2.96 -10.54
CA GLY A 99 1.11 2.41 -11.59
C GLY A 99 0.07 1.41 -11.05
N ASP A 100 0.22 0.15 -11.45
CA ASP A 100 -0.67 -0.96 -11.07
C ASP A 100 -0.26 -1.66 -9.77
N TYR A 101 0.80 -1.20 -9.10
CA TYR A 101 1.25 -1.76 -7.85
C TYR A 101 0.82 -0.92 -6.65
N VAL A 102 0.46 -1.59 -5.56
CA VAL A 102 0.25 -0.99 -4.24
C VAL A 102 1.13 -1.70 -3.24
N ILE A 103 1.90 -0.93 -2.46
CA ILE A 103 2.81 -1.45 -1.44
C ILE A 103 2.34 -0.96 -0.08
N LEU A 104 2.18 -1.87 0.88
CA LEU A 104 1.80 -1.55 2.25
C LEU A 104 2.95 -1.87 3.21
N HIS A 105 3.12 -1.04 4.22
CA HIS A 105 3.92 -1.39 5.40
C HIS A 105 2.98 -1.53 6.60
N VAL A 106 2.95 -2.73 7.17
CA VAL A 106 1.85 -3.18 8.04
C VAL A 106 2.40 -3.68 9.37
N HIS A 107 1.77 -3.27 10.47
CA HIS A 107 1.95 -3.88 11.78
C HIS A 107 0.84 -4.91 12.00
N ALA A 108 1.20 -6.19 11.89
CA ALA A 108 0.29 -7.30 12.10
C ALA A 108 0.42 -7.86 13.51
N LYS A 109 -0.70 -8.04 14.22
CA LYS A 109 -0.78 -8.63 15.56
C LYS A 109 -1.88 -9.68 15.59
N ARG A 110 -1.63 -10.85 16.18
CA ARG A 110 -2.68 -11.88 16.35
C ARG A 110 -3.53 -11.65 17.60
N SER A 111 -2.98 -10.97 18.60
CA SER A 111 -3.70 -10.45 19.76
C SER A 111 -3.19 -9.05 20.16
N PRO A 112 -3.96 -8.29 20.96
CA PRO A 112 -3.53 -6.97 21.43
C PRO A 112 -2.23 -6.96 22.24
N GLU A 113 -1.90 -8.07 22.91
CA GLU A 113 -0.75 -8.21 23.82
C GLU A 113 0.53 -8.60 23.10
N GLU A 114 0.44 -9.25 21.93
CA GLU A 114 1.62 -9.66 21.17
C GLU A 114 2.43 -8.47 20.66
N ARG A 115 3.73 -8.66 20.43
CA ARG A 115 4.55 -7.69 19.69
C ARG A 115 4.13 -7.62 18.22
N GLY A 116 3.86 -8.78 17.62
CA GLY A 116 3.45 -8.90 16.23
C GLY A 116 4.63 -8.92 15.24
N ALA A 117 4.33 -8.61 13.99
CA ALA A 117 5.27 -8.59 12.88
C ALA A 117 5.15 -7.30 12.06
N ALA A 118 6.26 -6.87 11.46
CA ALA A 118 6.29 -5.92 10.37
C ALA A 118 6.18 -6.69 9.05
N ILE A 119 5.23 -6.29 8.22
CA ILE A 119 4.98 -6.88 6.91
C ILE A 119 5.11 -5.81 5.85
N VAL A 120 5.81 -6.12 4.77
CA VAL A 120 5.68 -5.38 3.51
C VAL A 120 4.88 -6.24 2.56
N ASP A 121 3.65 -5.83 2.26
CA ASP A 121 2.82 -6.47 1.25
C ASP A 121 2.92 -5.68 -0.05
N ILE A 122 3.00 -6.40 -1.17
CA ILE A 122 2.99 -5.84 -2.51
C ILE A 122 1.83 -6.49 -3.25
N PHE A 123 0.95 -5.66 -3.80
CA PHE A 123 -0.17 -6.09 -4.61
C PHE A 123 0.00 -5.58 -6.02
N ARG A 124 -0.28 -6.41 -7.01
CA ARG A 124 -0.49 -5.97 -8.40
C ARG A 124 -1.97 -6.03 -8.72
N LEU A 125 -2.43 -5.00 -9.42
CA LEU A 125 -3.83 -4.84 -9.78
C LEU A 125 -4.00 -4.88 -11.30
N GLU A 126 -5.18 -5.34 -11.73
CA GLU A 126 -5.65 -5.18 -13.09
C GLU A 126 -7.10 -4.71 -13.05
N LYS A 127 -7.42 -3.64 -13.79
CA LYS A 127 -8.79 -3.09 -13.86
C LYS A 127 -9.41 -2.84 -12.47
N GLY A 128 -8.59 -2.36 -11.54
CA GLY A 128 -9.01 -2.04 -10.16
C GLY A 128 -9.26 -3.26 -9.26
N LYS A 129 -8.75 -4.45 -9.62
CA LYS A 129 -8.87 -5.68 -8.82
C LYS A 129 -7.48 -6.24 -8.51
N ILE A 130 -7.30 -6.81 -7.34
CA ILE A 130 -6.05 -7.49 -6.95
C ILE A 130 -5.95 -8.80 -7.73
N VAL A 131 -4.84 -8.99 -8.44
CA VAL A 131 -4.61 -10.22 -9.23
C VAL A 131 -3.37 -10.99 -8.79
N GLU A 132 -2.52 -10.38 -7.96
CA GLU A 132 -1.27 -10.97 -7.52
C GLU A 132 -0.76 -10.32 -6.23
N HIS A 133 -0.12 -11.12 -5.38
CA HIS A 133 0.33 -10.72 -4.05
C HIS A 133 1.68 -11.32 -3.69
N TRP A 134 2.55 -10.50 -3.10
CA TRP A 134 3.80 -10.89 -2.46
C TRP A 134 3.87 -10.29 -1.06
N ASP A 135 4.58 -10.96 -0.14
CA ASP A 135 4.93 -10.37 1.13
C ASP A 135 6.34 -10.72 1.61
N VAL A 136 6.84 -9.88 2.51
CA VAL A 136 7.97 -10.19 3.39
C VAL A 136 7.53 -9.92 4.81
N ILE A 137 7.64 -10.93 5.67
CA ILE A 137 7.16 -10.90 7.05
C ILE A 137 8.37 -10.99 8.00
N GLN A 138 8.51 -9.99 8.87
CA GLN A 138 9.54 -9.97 9.91
C GLN A 138 8.89 -9.85 11.29
N PRO A 139 9.06 -10.84 12.19
CA PRO A 139 8.67 -10.69 13.59
C PRO A 139 9.37 -9.49 14.24
N ILE A 140 8.64 -8.69 15.02
CA ILE A 140 9.24 -7.54 15.72
C ILE A 140 10.21 -8.08 16.78
N PRO A 141 11.51 -7.70 16.71
CA PRO A 141 12.52 -8.25 17.59
C PRO A 141 12.32 -7.80 19.04
N GLU A 142 12.64 -8.67 20.00
CA GLU A 142 12.61 -8.33 21.43
C GLU A 142 13.68 -7.32 21.83
N LYS A 143 14.79 -7.30 21.08
CA LYS A 143 15.93 -6.42 21.33
C LYS A 143 16.29 -5.71 20.04
N THR A 144 16.47 -4.41 20.11
CA THR A 144 16.90 -3.57 19.00
C THR A 144 18.25 -2.93 19.32
N ALA A 145 19.09 -2.73 18.31
CA ALA A 145 20.34 -1.98 18.46
C ALA A 145 20.11 -0.46 18.49
N ASN A 146 18.93 0.01 18.09
CA ASN A 146 18.54 1.42 18.04
C ASN A 146 17.14 1.62 18.65
N PRO A 147 16.76 2.85 19.02
CA PRO A 147 15.47 3.14 19.66
C PRO A 147 14.33 3.45 18.67
N ASN A 148 14.54 3.38 17.36
CA ASN A 148 13.60 3.92 16.36
C ASN A 148 12.37 3.02 16.12
N GLY A 149 12.47 1.73 16.48
CA GLY A 149 11.44 0.75 16.18
C GLY A 149 11.45 0.30 14.71
N MET A 150 10.42 -0.46 14.32
CA MET A 150 10.29 -1.02 12.97
C MET A 150 9.43 -0.17 12.03
N PHE A 151 8.70 0.84 12.53
CA PHE A 151 7.70 1.61 11.78
C PHE A 151 7.91 3.10 11.85
#